data_AF-A0AAD8AVE3-F1
#
_entry.id   AF-A0AAD8AVE3-F1
#
_cell.length_a   1.000
_cell.length_b   1.000
_cell.length_c   1.000
_cell.angle_alpha   90.00
_cell.angle_beta   90.00
_cell.angle_gamma   90.00
#
_symmetry.space_group_name_H-M   'P 1'
#
loop_
_entity.id
_entity.type
_entity.pdbx_description
1 polymer ?
#
loop_
_entity_poly.entity_id
_entity_poly.type
_entity_poly.pdbx_seq_one_letter_code
_entity_poly.pdbx_strand_id
1 'polypeptide(L)'
;MMISNITFSDTQMFNDITFSDTQMITNLTFFDTQMITNITFFDTQMITNITFSDTQMITNITFSDIQMITNITFSDTHMITNIFFSDTQMITNITFFDTQMITNIIFSDTQMITNITFSDTQMITILTFSDTQMITNITFSDTQMINDITFSDTQMINDITFSDTQMITNIFFSDTQMITNITFFDTQMITNIIFYDTQMITNITFSDTQMITILTFSDTQMITNITFSDTQMINDITFSDTQMINDITFSDTQMITNIFFSDTQMITNLTFSDTQMITNITFSDTQMITNITFSDIQMITNITFSDTQMITNKNFL
;
A
#
# COMPACT_ATOMS: atom_id res chain seq x y z
N MET A 1 -18.12 -9.19 30.45
CA MET A 1 -19.44 -8.49 30.37
C MET A 1 -19.91 -8.42 28.91
N MET A 2 -21.22 -8.33 28.61
CA MET A 2 -21.71 -8.01 27.26
C MET A 2 -22.23 -6.58 27.22
N ILE A 3 -21.85 -5.85 26.18
CA ILE A 3 -22.27 -4.47 25.91
C ILE A 3 -22.97 -4.47 24.55
N SER A 4 -24.16 -3.88 24.49
CA SER A 4 -24.94 -3.91 23.26
C SER A 4 -25.79 -2.66 23.11
N ASN A 5 -25.86 -2.13 21.89
CA ASN A 5 -26.79 -1.06 21.49
C ASN A 5 -26.61 0.21 22.34
N ILE A 6 -25.39 0.73 22.40
CA ILE A 6 -25.09 1.99 23.05
C ILE A 6 -24.92 3.07 21.98
N THR A 7 -25.63 4.17 22.15
CA THR A 7 -25.47 5.36 21.32
C THR A 7 -25.10 6.54 22.20
N PHE A 8 -23.98 7.16 21.84
CA PHE A 8 -23.44 8.39 22.40
C PHE A 8 -23.72 9.49 21.37
N SER A 9 -24.70 10.35 21.61
CA SER A 9 -25.12 11.37 20.63
C SER A 9 -25.18 12.79 21.15
N ASP A 10 -25.16 13.76 20.23
CA ASP A 10 -25.48 15.18 20.46
C ASP A 10 -24.64 15.80 21.59
N THR A 11 -23.38 15.38 21.71
CA THR A 11 -22.53 15.69 22.85
C THR A 11 -21.26 16.41 22.43
N GLN A 12 -20.90 17.44 23.21
CA GLN A 12 -19.69 18.23 22.95
C GLN A 12 -18.40 17.40 23.09
N MET A 13 -18.33 16.50 24.07
CA MET A 13 -17.11 15.74 24.31
C MET A 13 -17.38 14.39 24.99
N PHE A 14 -16.76 13.34 24.47
CA PHE A 14 -16.53 12.09 25.18
C PHE A 14 -15.05 11.95 25.48
N ASN A 15 -14.71 11.67 26.73
CA ASN A 15 -13.33 11.53 27.16
C ASN A 15 -13.16 10.34 28.09
N ASP A 16 -12.07 9.61 27.93
CA ASP A 16 -11.62 8.51 28.79
C ASP A 16 -12.67 7.40 28.95
N ILE A 17 -13.13 6.84 27.83
CA ILE A 17 -14.05 5.69 27.81
C ILE A 17 -13.25 4.40 27.70
N THR A 18 -13.36 3.54 28.71
CA THR A 18 -12.68 2.24 28.72
C THR A 18 -13.69 1.10 28.76
N PHE A 19 -13.53 0.15 27.84
CA PHE A 19 -14.18 -1.15 27.84
C PHE A 19 -13.11 -2.22 28.09
N SER A 20 -13.09 -2.78 29.30
CA SER A 20 -12.15 -3.84 29.68
C SER A 20 -12.87 -5.13 30.03
N ASP A 21 -12.19 -6.27 29.84
CA ASP A 21 -12.65 -7.59 30.28
C ASP A 21 -14.05 -7.95 29.73
N THR A 22 -14.29 -7.57 28.47
CA THR A 22 -15.59 -7.75 27.83
C THR A 22 -15.63 -9.02 26.97
N GLN A 23 -16.75 -9.72 27.04
CA GLN A 23 -16.96 -10.89 26.17
C GLN A 23 -17.46 -10.44 24.81
N MET A 24 -18.26 -9.37 24.76
CA MET A 24 -18.82 -8.91 23.51
C MET A 24 -19.22 -7.43 23.61
N ILE A 25 -18.89 -6.67 22.58
CA ILE A 25 -19.40 -5.32 22.32
C ILE A 25 -20.10 -5.36 20.97
N THR A 26 -21.36 -4.95 20.93
CA THR A 26 -22.16 -4.94 19.70
C THR A 26 -22.87 -3.60 19.54
N ASN A 27 -22.85 -3.04 18.33
CA ASN A 27 -23.59 -1.82 17.98
C ASN A 27 -23.29 -0.65 18.95
N LEU A 28 -22.06 -0.17 18.89
CA LEU A 28 -21.62 1.01 19.62
C LEU A 28 -21.51 2.18 18.65
N THR A 29 -22.25 3.26 18.89
CA THR A 29 -22.32 4.40 17.97
C THR A 29 -21.99 5.69 18.70
N PHE A 30 -21.12 6.49 18.11
CA PHE A 30 -20.88 7.89 18.43
C PHE A 30 -21.38 8.74 17.26
N PHE A 31 -22.34 9.62 17.50
CA PHE A 31 -23.04 10.37 16.45
C PHE A 31 -23.16 11.84 16.83
N ASP A 32 -22.93 12.75 15.87
CA ASP A 32 -22.98 14.20 16.09
C ASP A 32 -22.17 14.63 17.32
N THR A 33 -20.86 14.41 17.24
CA THR A 33 -19.94 14.68 18.36
C THR A 33 -18.85 15.66 17.97
N GLN A 34 -18.58 16.65 18.82
CA GLN A 34 -17.49 17.59 18.52
C GLN A 34 -16.12 16.96 18.81
N MET A 35 -15.99 16.22 19.92
CA MET A 35 -14.70 15.67 20.30
C MET A 35 -14.84 14.31 20.99
N ILE A 36 -14.00 13.37 20.57
CA ILE A 36 -13.83 12.07 21.22
C ILE A 36 -12.35 11.91 21.54
N THR A 37 -12.04 11.72 22.81
CA THR A 37 -10.67 11.53 23.26
C THR A 37 -10.53 10.27 24.12
N ASN A 38 -9.48 9.49 23.86
CA ASN A 38 -9.08 8.33 24.66
C ASN A 38 -10.21 7.29 24.82
N ILE A 39 -10.50 6.56 23.75
CA ILE A 39 -11.33 5.35 23.85
C ILE A 39 -10.41 4.14 23.84
N THR A 40 -10.58 3.27 24.83
CA THR A 40 -9.80 2.03 24.95
C THR A 40 -10.71 0.82 25.01
N PHE A 41 -10.45 -0.14 24.13
CA PHE A 41 -10.98 -1.50 24.18
C PHE A 41 -9.82 -2.43 24.54
N PHE A 42 -9.96 -3.15 25.65
CA PHE A 42 -8.91 -4.00 26.19
C PHE A 42 -9.50 -5.34 26.62
N ASP A 43 -8.74 -6.43 26.44
CA ASP A 43 -9.12 -7.79 26.85
C ASP A 43 -10.56 -8.13 26.43
N THR A 44 -10.84 -8.04 25.12
CA THR A 44 -12.20 -8.22 24.58
C THR A 44 -12.26 -9.34 23.56
N GLN A 45 -13.17 -10.29 23.75
CA GLN A 45 -13.28 -11.43 22.82
C GLN A 45 -13.86 -11.00 21.47
N MET A 46 -14.91 -10.17 21.45
CA MET A 46 -15.57 -9.81 20.20
C MET A 46 -16.09 -8.36 20.22
N ILE A 47 -15.79 -7.63 19.15
CA ILE A 47 -16.35 -6.31 18.86
C ILE A 47 -17.04 -6.40 17.51
N THR A 48 -18.31 -6.01 17.46
CA THR A 48 -19.08 -5.93 16.21
C THR A 48 -19.77 -4.58 16.09
N ASN A 49 -19.61 -3.94 14.93
CA ASN A 49 -20.25 -2.67 14.58
C ASN A 49 -19.93 -1.55 15.58
N ILE A 50 -18.76 -0.91 15.40
CA ILE A 50 -18.49 0.40 15.98
C ILE A 50 -18.64 1.45 14.88
N THR A 51 -19.37 2.52 15.17
CA THR A 51 -19.55 3.63 14.24
C THR A 51 -19.22 4.95 14.93
N PHE A 52 -18.37 5.74 14.28
CA PHE A 52 -18.15 7.16 14.55
C PHE A 52 -18.64 7.91 13.33
N SER A 53 -19.61 8.79 13.51
CA SER A 53 -20.26 9.51 12.42
C SER A 53 -20.49 10.96 12.81
N ASP A 54 -20.39 11.87 11.85
CA ASP A 54 -20.55 13.32 12.07
C ASP A 54 -19.68 13.81 13.23
N THR A 55 -18.37 13.54 13.17
CA THR A 55 -17.44 13.80 14.27
C THR A 55 -16.36 14.80 13.88
N GLN A 56 -16.20 15.90 14.62
CA GLN A 56 -15.16 16.88 14.28
C GLN A 56 -13.75 16.38 14.61
N MET A 57 -13.55 15.76 15.77
CA MET A 57 -12.22 15.31 16.18
C MET A 57 -12.26 14.01 16.97
N ILE A 58 -11.41 13.06 16.57
CA ILE A 58 -11.13 11.82 17.28
C ILE A 58 -9.64 11.77 17.60
N THR A 59 -9.31 11.62 18.88
CA THR A 59 -7.94 11.50 19.34
C THR A 59 -7.80 10.25 20.21
N ASN A 60 -6.90 9.36 19.81
CA ASN A 60 -6.56 8.12 20.52
C ASN A 60 -7.74 7.17 20.68
N ILE A 61 -7.86 6.25 19.73
CA ILE A 61 -8.62 5.01 19.92
C ILE A 61 -7.61 3.85 19.99
N THR A 62 -7.73 3.01 21.00
CA THR A 62 -6.89 1.83 21.17
C THR A 62 -7.74 0.58 21.26
N PHE A 63 -7.38 -0.42 20.48
CA PHE A 63 -7.86 -1.80 20.54
C PHE A 63 -6.66 -2.68 20.90
N SER A 64 -6.68 -3.33 22.05
CA SER A 64 -5.61 -4.21 22.50
C SER A 64 -6.17 -5.52 23.02
N ASP A 65 -5.50 -6.62 22.72
CA ASP A 65 -5.87 -7.97 23.17
C ASP A 65 -7.30 -8.35 22.75
N ILE A 66 -7.56 -8.21 21.45
CA ILE A 66 -8.88 -8.44 20.85
C ILE A 66 -8.87 -9.70 19.99
N GLN A 67 -9.78 -10.64 20.27
CA GLN A 67 -9.85 -11.85 19.42
C GLN A 67 -10.53 -11.54 18.07
N MET A 68 -11.59 -10.73 18.03
CA MET A 68 -12.26 -10.43 16.77
C MET A 68 -12.87 -9.03 16.76
N ILE A 69 -12.59 -8.29 15.70
CA ILE A 69 -13.23 -7.02 15.36
C ILE A 69 -13.94 -7.20 14.02
N THR A 70 -15.23 -6.87 13.97
CA THR A 70 -16.01 -6.85 12.73
C THR A 70 -16.71 -5.51 12.60
N ASN A 71 -16.43 -4.81 11.49
CA ASN A 71 -16.97 -3.51 11.12
C ASN A 71 -16.65 -2.40 12.14
N ILE A 72 -15.64 -1.61 11.81
CA ILE A 72 -15.46 -0.27 12.36
C ILE A 72 -15.67 0.73 11.23
N THR A 73 -16.49 1.74 11.46
CA THR A 73 -16.77 2.79 10.49
C THR A 73 -16.50 4.16 11.10
N PHE A 74 -15.75 4.97 10.38
CA PHE A 74 -15.60 6.40 10.57
C PHE A 74 -16.22 7.07 9.34
N SER A 75 -17.30 7.82 9.53
CA SER A 75 -17.92 8.61 8.47
C SER A 75 -17.95 10.08 8.85
N ASP A 76 -17.86 10.96 7.85
CA ASP A 76 -18.05 12.40 8.01
C ASP A 76 -17.18 12.96 9.15
N THR A 77 -15.90 12.59 9.15
CA THR A 77 -14.97 12.88 10.24
C THR A 77 -13.92 13.90 9.81
N HIS A 78 -13.81 15.02 10.52
CA HIS A 78 -12.85 16.05 10.12
C HIS A 78 -11.40 15.66 10.47
N MET A 79 -11.13 15.16 11.67
CA MET A 79 -9.77 14.77 12.06
C MET A 79 -9.72 13.53 12.93
N ILE A 80 -8.81 12.62 12.59
CA ILE A 80 -8.44 11.44 13.37
C ILE A 80 -6.93 11.49 13.62
N THR A 81 -6.49 11.58 14.88
CA THR A 81 -5.06 11.72 15.18
C THR A 81 -4.36 10.39 15.41
N ASN A 82 -5.01 9.41 16.07
CA ASN A 82 -4.38 8.13 16.37
C ASN A 82 -5.42 7.03 16.51
N ILE A 83 -5.23 5.93 15.79
CA ILE A 83 -5.91 4.66 16.02
C ILE A 83 -4.87 3.55 16.11
N PHE A 84 -4.92 2.77 17.17
CA PHE A 84 -3.99 1.67 17.43
C PHE A 84 -4.76 0.36 17.55
N PHE A 85 -4.31 -0.66 16.83
CA PHE A 85 -4.69 -2.05 16.99
C PHE A 85 -3.45 -2.84 17.37
N SER A 86 -3.44 -3.44 18.56
CA SER A 86 -2.36 -4.30 19.04
C SER A 86 -2.92 -5.66 19.45
N ASP A 87 -2.12 -6.71 19.28
CA ASP A 87 -2.44 -8.07 19.75
C ASP A 87 -3.84 -8.54 19.32
N THR A 88 -4.16 -8.34 18.03
CA THR A 88 -5.50 -8.61 17.49
C THR A 88 -5.50 -9.83 16.56
N GLN A 89 -6.35 -10.82 16.84
CA GLN A 89 -6.37 -12.04 16.03
C GLN A 89 -7.07 -11.83 14.67
N MET A 90 -8.17 -11.09 14.62
CA MET A 90 -8.89 -10.88 13.36
C MET A 90 -9.58 -9.52 13.31
N ILE A 91 -9.37 -8.83 12.20
CA ILE A 91 -10.06 -7.58 11.84
C ILE A 91 -10.74 -7.78 10.49
N THR A 92 -12.06 -7.65 10.49
CA THR A 92 -12.87 -7.70 9.28
C THR A 92 -13.59 -6.37 9.10
N ASN A 93 -13.22 -5.65 8.03
CA ASN A 93 -13.78 -4.35 7.63
C ASN A 93 -13.48 -3.20 8.61
N ILE A 94 -12.59 -2.32 8.17
CA ILE A 94 -12.48 -0.96 8.68
C ILE A 94 -12.76 -0.01 7.51
N THR A 95 -13.63 0.97 7.72
CA THR A 95 -13.99 1.94 6.69
C THR A 95 -13.83 3.36 7.21
N PHE A 96 -13.12 4.17 6.45
CA PHE A 96 -13.05 5.62 6.57
C PHE A 96 -13.72 6.21 5.33
N PHE A 97 -14.78 6.98 5.53
CA PHE A 97 -15.56 7.60 4.48
C PHE A 97 -15.71 9.08 4.77
N ASP A 98 -15.54 9.95 3.78
CA ASP A 98 -15.62 11.41 3.93
C ASP A 98 -14.77 11.91 5.12
N THR A 99 -13.47 11.60 5.09
CA THR A 99 -12.53 11.95 6.18
C THR A 99 -11.51 12.99 5.73
N GLN A 100 -11.40 14.13 6.41
CA GLN A 100 -10.41 15.13 5.98
C GLN A 100 -8.98 14.76 6.36
N MET A 101 -8.70 14.37 7.59
CA MET A 101 -7.32 14.09 7.99
C MET A 101 -7.23 12.88 8.91
N ILE A 102 -6.35 11.95 8.54
CA ILE A 102 -5.92 10.83 9.35
C ILE A 102 -4.43 10.99 9.59
N THR A 103 -4.02 11.17 10.84
CA THR A 103 -2.59 11.35 11.16
C THR A 103 -1.89 10.02 11.33
N ASN A 104 -2.46 9.08 12.10
CA ASN A 104 -1.78 7.82 12.37
C ASN A 104 -2.77 6.68 12.58
N ILE A 105 -2.55 5.58 11.85
CA ILE A 105 -3.19 4.30 12.10
C ILE A 105 -2.09 3.24 12.15
N ILE A 106 -2.04 2.49 13.24
CA ILE A 106 -1.07 1.41 13.41
C ILE A 106 -1.80 0.11 13.73
N PHE A 107 -1.41 -0.94 13.01
CA PHE A 107 -1.71 -2.33 13.30
C PHE A 107 -0.40 -3.01 13.69
N SER A 108 -0.32 -3.54 14.91
CA SER A 108 0.80 -4.34 15.40
C SER A 108 0.31 -5.70 15.87
N ASP A 109 1.13 -6.74 15.68
CA ASP A 109 0.86 -8.10 16.16
C ASP A 109 -0.53 -8.61 15.75
N THR A 110 -0.89 -8.42 14.48
CA THR A 110 -2.22 -8.75 13.95
C THR A 110 -2.18 -10.00 13.08
N GLN A 111 -2.98 -11.02 13.39
CA GLN A 111 -2.95 -12.25 12.58
C GLN A 111 -3.65 -12.07 11.23
N MET A 112 -4.82 -11.43 11.17
CA MET A 112 -5.54 -11.28 9.91
C MET A 112 -6.30 -9.97 9.81
N ILE A 113 -6.14 -9.30 8.66
CA ILE A 113 -6.90 -8.12 8.25
C ILE A 113 -7.54 -8.43 6.89
N THR A 114 -8.87 -8.40 6.80
CA THR A 114 -9.55 -8.74 5.54
C THR A 114 -9.79 -7.53 4.65
N ASN A 115 -10.31 -6.43 5.18
CA ASN A 115 -10.61 -5.24 4.36
C ASN A 115 -10.35 -3.96 5.16
N ILE A 116 -9.60 -3.05 4.57
CA ILE A 116 -9.52 -1.65 4.99
C ILE A 116 -9.84 -0.78 3.79
N THR A 117 -10.74 0.18 3.97
CA THR A 117 -11.16 1.09 2.91
C THR A 117 -11.05 2.53 3.39
N PHE A 118 -10.37 3.35 2.60
CA PHE A 118 -10.37 4.80 2.68
C PHE A 118 -11.05 5.32 1.41
N SER A 119 -12.14 6.06 1.58
CA SER A 119 -12.89 6.69 0.49
C SER A 119 -13.04 8.17 0.80
N ASP A 120 -12.90 9.01 -0.22
CA ASP A 120 -13.09 10.46 -0.11
C ASP A 120 -12.25 11.06 1.01
N THR A 121 -10.96 10.70 1.03
CA THR A 121 -10.03 11.07 2.10
C THR A 121 -9.05 12.16 1.63
N GLN A 122 -8.99 13.30 2.32
CA GLN A 122 -8.09 14.37 1.89
C GLN A 122 -6.62 14.06 2.26
N MET A 123 -6.34 13.55 3.45
CA MET A 123 -4.95 13.28 3.86
C MET A 123 -4.83 12.09 4.80
N ILE A 124 -3.89 11.21 4.49
CA ILE A 124 -3.39 10.16 5.38
C ILE A 124 -1.90 10.40 5.59
N THR A 125 -1.49 10.69 6.82
CA THR A 125 -0.08 10.95 7.13
C THR A 125 0.69 9.64 7.33
N ILE A 126 0.24 8.76 8.23
CA ILE A 126 0.93 7.49 8.53
C ILE A 126 -0.08 6.36 8.61
N LEU A 127 0.19 5.30 7.87
CA LEU A 127 -0.44 4.00 8.02
C LEU A 127 0.64 2.93 8.17
N THR A 128 0.61 2.16 9.25
CA THR A 128 1.63 1.14 9.53
C THR A 128 1.00 -0.20 9.86
N PHE A 129 1.55 -1.24 9.26
CA PHE A 129 1.31 -2.64 9.59
C PHE A 129 2.64 -3.27 9.99
N SER A 130 2.75 -3.72 11.24
CA SER A 130 3.90 -4.45 11.73
C SER A 130 3.46 -5.82 12.24
N ASP A 131 4.32 -6.82 12.06
CA ASP A 131 4.12 -8.18 12.58
C ASP A 131 2.74 -8.77 12.18
N THR A 132 2.38 -8.60 10.90
CA THR A 132 1.06 -8.98 10.40
C THR A 132 1.12 -10.26 9.55
N GLN A 133 0.35 -11.30 9.89
CA GLN A 133 0.41 -12.54 9.10
C GLN A 133 -0.30 -12.41 7.75
N MET A 134 -1.49 -11.80 7.70
CA MET A 134 -2.23 -11.71 6.44
C MET A 134 -3.03 -10.43 6.32
N ILE A 135 -2.86 -9.76 5.18
CA ILE A 135 -3.69 -8.64 4.73
C ILE A 135 -4.34 -9.07 3.41
N THR A 136 -5.67 -9.09 3.37
CA THR A 136 -6.39 -9.45 2.14
C THR A 136 -6.55 -8.23 1.25
N ASN A 137 -7.31 -7.21 1.66
CA ASN A 137 -7.56 -6.04 0.81
C ASN A 137 -7.30 -4.72 1.57
N ILE A 138 -6.59 -3.81 0.91
CA ILE A 138 -6.55 -2.39 1.27
C ILE A 138 -6.94 -1.57 0.03
N THR A 139 -7.89 -0.65 0.21
CA THR A 139 -8.36 0.21 -0.88
C THR A 139 -8.31 1.67 -0.45
N PHE A 140 -7.70 2.50 -1.31
CA PHE A 140 -7.77 3.95 -1.26
C PHE A 140 -8.50 4.41 -2.53
N SER A 141 -9.64 5.08 -2.36
CA SER A 141 -10.42 5.70 -3.43
C SER A 141 -10.50 7.19 -3.17
N ASP A 142 -10.37 8.00 -4.21
CA ASP A 142 -10.57 9.45 -4.16
C ASP A 142 -9.73 10.12 -3.06
N THR A 143 -8.44 9.75 -2.99
CA THR A 143 -7.53 10.21 -1.94
C THR A 143 -6.60 11.30 -2.45
N GLN A 144 -6.58 12.47 -1.80
CA GLN A 144 -5.71 13.56 -2.26
C GLN A 144 -4.24 13.31 -1.88
N MET A 145 -3.94 12.96 -0.64
CA MET A 145 -2.55 12.79 -0.21
C MET A 145 -2.36 11.63 0.74
N ILE A 146 -1.34 10.82 0.46
CA ILE A 146 -0.81 9.79 1.35
C ILE A 146 0.68 10.09 1.55
N ASN A 147 1.10 10.32 2.79
CA ASN A 147 2.52 10.55 3.07
C ASN A 147 3.25 9.21 3.21
N ASP A 148 2.95 8.41 4.22
CA ASP A 148 3.70 7.18 4.50
C ASP A 148 2.77 5.98 4.71
N ILE A 149 3.03 4.91 3.95
CA ILE A 149 2.50 3.57 4.22
C ILE A 149 3.67 2.62 4.45
N THR A 150 3.65 1.90 5.56
CA THR A 150 4.68 0.93 5.92
C THR A 150 4.08 -0.44 6.20
N PHE A 151 4.65 -1.46 5.57
CA PHE A 151 4.45 -2.87 5.92
C PHE A 151 5.79 -3.44 6.36
N SER A 152 5.89 -3.88 7.62
CA SER A 152 7.07 -4.57 8.14
C SER A 152 6.67 -5.94 8.66
N ASP A 153 7.56 -6.92 8.48
CA ASP A 153 7.39 -8.28 9.01
C ASP A 153 6.03 -8.91 8.62
N THR A 154 5.63 -8.73 7.36
CA THR A 154 4.32 -9.16 6.86
C THR A 154 4.41 -10.44 6.04
N GLN A 155 3.68 -11.49 6.41
CA GLN A 155 3.79 -12.75 5.63
C GLN A 155 3.06 -12.64 4.28
N MET A 156 1.84 -12.12 4.24
CA MET A 156 1.06 -12.09 2.99
C MET A 156 0.24 -10.83 2.84
N ILE A 157 0.32 -10.24 1.66
CA ILE A 157 -0.54 -9.15 1.18
C ILE A 157 -1.17 -9.62 -0.13
N ASN A 158 -2.50 -9.73 -0.18
CA ASN A 158 -3.17 -10.12 -1.42
C ASN A 158 -3.35 -8.92 -2.35
N ASP A 159 -4.11 -7.91 -1.94
CA ASP A 159 -4.49 -6.81 -2.81
C ASP A 159 -4.33 -5.44 -2.12
N ILE A 160 -3.59 -4.54 -2.76
CA ILE A 160 -3.60 -3.11 -2.44
C ILE A 160 -4.01 -2.35 -3.70
N THR A 161 -5.01 -1.48 -3.56
CA THR A 161 -5.52 -0.67 -4.67
C THR A 161 -5.53 0.81 -4.29
N PHE A 162 -4.96 1.63 -5.16
CA PHE A 162 -5.07 3.08 -5.16
C PHE A 162 -5.82 3.50 -6.43
N SER A 163 -6.99 4.11 -6.27
CA SER A 163 -7.78 4.71 -7.35
C SER A 163 -7.90 6.20 -7.12
N ASP A 164 -7.77 6.98 -8.18
CA ASP A 164 -8.03 8.44 -8.15
C ASP A 164 -7.21 9.16 -7.08
N THR A 165 -5.90 8.85 -7.03
CA THR A 165 -4.99 9.36 -5.99
C THR A 165 -4.11 10.49 -6.53
N GLN A 166 -4.12 11.66 -5.88
CA GLN A 166 -3.27 12.76 -6.37
C GLN A 166 -1.80 12.56 -6.00
N MET A 167 -1.47 12.26 -4.74
CA MET A 167 -0.08 12.15 -4.31
C MET A 167 0.14 11.02 -3.31
N ILE A 168 1.16 10.21 -3.58
CA ILE A 168 1.73 9.23 -2.66
C ILE A 168 3.20 9.58 -2.46
N THR A 169 3.62 9.84 -1.23
CA THR A 169 5.01 10.17 -0.94
C THR A 169 5.85 8.90 -0.79
N ASN A 170 5.52 8.02 0.16
CA ASN A 170 6.29 6.80 0.42
C ASN A 170 5.38 5.59 0.64
N ILE A 171 5.74 4.49 0.00
CA ILE A 171 5.27 3.15 0.37
C ILE A 171 6.50 2.28 0.61
N PHE A 172 6.58 1.66 1.77
CA PHE A 172 7.69 0.80 2.18
C PHE A 172 7.19 -0.59 2.54
N PHE A 173 7.78 -1.61 1.92
CA PHE A 173 7.61 -3.01 2.27
C PHE A 173 8.96 -3.55 2.75
N SER A 174 9.00 -4.07 3.97
CA SER A 174 10.17 -4.71 4.58
C SER A 174 9.82 -6.11 5.02
N ASP A 175 10.73 -7.06 4.82
CA ASP A 175 10.64 -8.41 5.39
C ASP A 175 9.30 -9.08 5.04
N THR A 176 8.92 -8.99 3.76
CA THR A 176 7.61 -9.42 3.27
C THR A 176 7.71 -10.73 2.49
N GLN A 177 6.98 -11.78 2.87
CA GLN A 177 7.09 -13.05 2.14
C GLN A 177 6.36 -13.01 0.79
N MET A 178 5.13 -12.50 0.74
CA MET A 178 4.35 -12.53 -0.50
C MET A 178 3.47 -11.30 -0.67
N ILE A 179 3.55 -10.71 -1.87
CA ILE A 179 2.64 -9.68 -2.36
C ILE A 179 2.01 -10.19 -3.67
N THR A 180 0.69 -10.28 -3.70
CA THR A 180 0.00 -10.79 -4.89
C THR A 180 -0.26 -9.68 -5.89
N ASN A 181 -0.99 -8.63 -5.51
CA ASN A 181 -1.33 -7.52 -6.40
C ASN A 181 -1.18 -6.17 -5.71
N ILE A 182 -0.54 -5.23 -6.41
CA ILE A 182 -0.62 -3.81 -6.12
C ILE A 182 -1.05 -3.08 -7.40
N THR A 183 -2.10 -2.28 -7.29
CA THR A 183 -2.65 -1.52 -8.43
C THR A 183 -2.71 -0.04 -8.09
N PHE A 184 -2.17 0.77 -9.00
CA PHE A 184 -2.32 2.22 -9.05
C PHE A 184 -3.08 2.55 -10.32
N PHE A 185 -4.24 3.19 -10.18
CA PHE A 185 -5.10 3.62 -11.26
C PHE A 185 -5.41 5.10 -11.08
N ASP A 186 -5.32 5.88 -12.16
CA ASP A 186 -5.56 7.33 -12.16
C ASP A 186 -4.77 8.06 -11.04
N THR A 187 -3.44 7.88 -11.04
CA THR A 187 -2.56 8.44 -10.00
C THR A 187 -1.67 9.56 -10.56
N GLN A 188 -1.68 10.75 -9.95
CA GLN A 188 -0.84 11.85 -10.49
C GLN A 188 0.63 11.66 -10.13
N MET A 189 0.97 11.48 -8.86
CA MET A 189 2.38 11.42 -8.44
C MET A 189 2.63 10.36 -7.38
N ILE A 190 3.66 9.56 -7.63
CA ILE A 190 4.26 8.64 -6.67
C ILE A 190 5.73 9.05 -6.50
N THR A 191 6.14 9.38 -5.28
CA THR A 191 7.53 9.76 -5.01
C THR A 191 8.39 8.51 -4.82
N ASN A 192 8.10 7.67 -3.83
CA ASN A 192 8.91 6.48 -3.54
C ASN A 192 8.03 5.26 -3.30
N ILE A 193 8.38 4.15 -3.94
CA ILE A 193 7.95 2.81 -3.55
C ILE A 193 9.21 1.95 -3.39
N ILE A 194 9.35 1.31 -2.23
CA ILE A 194 10.52 0.50 -1.92
C ILE A 194 10.06 -0.86 -1.38
N PHE A 195 10.58 -1.92 -2.00
CA PHE A 195 10.50 -3.29 -1.54
C PHE A 195 11.89 -3.73 -1.07
N TYR A 196 12.00 -4.14 0.19
CA TYR A 196 13.22 -4.61 0.81
C TYR A 196 12.98 -5.98 1.45
N ASP A 197 13.89 -6.92 1.22
CA ASP A 197 13.78 -8.33 1.65
C ASP A 197 12.38 -8.91 1.38
N THR A 198 12.04 -9.01 0.09
CA THR A 198 10.74 -9.52 -0.35
C THR A 198 10.91 -10.84 -1.10
N GLN A 199 10.25 -11.92 -0.65
CA GLN A 199 10.44 -13.21 -1.32
C GLN A 199 9.69 -13.25 -2.66
N MET A 200 8.42 -12.86 -2.72
CA MET A 200 7.64 -12.94 -3.96
C MET A 200 6.74 -11.73 -4.17
N ILE A 201 6.78 -11.18 -5.39
CA ILE A 201 5.84 -10.18 -5.91
C ILE A 201 5.23 -10.75 -7.18
N THR A 202 3.90 -10.87 -7.23
CA THR A 202 3.22 -11.44 -8.40
C THR A 202 2.86 -10.36 -9.42
N ASN A 203 2.09 -9.34 -9.07
CA ASN A 203 1.68 -8.29 -9.99
C ASN A 203 1.81 -6.91 -9.35
N ILE A 204 2.45 -5.98 -10.08
CA ILE A 204 2.35 -4.55 -9.82
C ILE A 204 1.87 -3.88 -11.10
N THR A 205 0.81 -3.10 -11.02
CA THR A 205 0.24 -2.38 -12.17
C THR A 205 0.16 -0.90 -11.86
N PHE A 206 0.70 -0.08 -12.77
CA PHE A 206 0.49 1.35 -12.84
C PHE A 206 -0.26 1.63 -14.14
N SER A 207 -1.45 2.20 -14.04
CA SER A 207 -2.27 2.64 -15.17
C SER A 207 -2.59 4.11 -14.99
N ASP A 208 -2.55 4.87 -16.09
CA ASP A 208 -2.92 6.29 -16.12
C ASP A 208 -2.17 7.10 -15.05
N THR A 209 -0.85 6.84 -14.95
CA THR A 209 0.01 7.45 -13.94
C THR A 209 0.84 8.60 -14.52
N GLN A 210 0.79 9.80 -13.95
CA GLN A 210 1.60 10.89 -14.52
C GLN A 210 3.08 10.79 -14.15
N MET A 211 3.41 10.54 -12.88
CA MET A 211 4.82 10.53 -12.47
C MET A 211 5.11 9.47 -11.41
N ILE A 212 6.17 8.71 -11.64
CA ILE A 212 6.83 7.85 -10.66
C ILE A 212 8.27 8.34 -10.52
N THR A 213 8.66 8.76 -9.32
CA THR A 213 10.02 9.26 -9.10
C THR A 213 10.98 8.10 -8.82
N ILE A 214 10.71 7.26 -7.82
CA ILE A 214 11.58 6.14 -7.44
C ILE A 214 10.75 4.89 -7.21
N LEU A 215 11.14 3.81 -7.87
CA LEU A 215 10.68 2.46 -7.59
C LEU A 215 11.89 1.55 -7.39
N THR A 216 12.01 0.97 -6.19
CA THR A 216 13.16 0.15 -5.81
C THR A 216 12.72 -1.23 -5.35
N PHE A 217 13.39 -2.25 -5.86
CA PHE A 217 13.36 -3.62 -5.38
C PHE A 217 14.76 -4.01 -4.95
N SER A 218 14.95 -4.35 -3.68
CA SER A 218 16.22 -4.82 -3.11
C SER A 218 15.99 -6.16 -2.44
N ASP A 219 16.95 -7.06 -2.60
CA ASP A 219 16.93 -8.38 -1.95
C ASP A 219 15.63 -9.16 -2.25
N THR A 220 15.22 -9.16 -3.53
CA THR A 220 13.94 -9.75 -3.94
C THR A 220 14.15 -11.09 -4.64
N GLN A 221 13.52 -12.18 -4.19
CA GLN A 221 13.73 -13.49 -4.85
C GLN A 221 13.00 -13.57 -6.19
N MET A 222 11.72 -13.22 -6.26
CA MET A 222 10.94 -13.37 -7.49
C MET A 222 9.97 -12.21 -7.72
N ILE A 223 10.01 -11.67 -8.92
CA ILE A 223 9.02 -10.73 -9.45
C ILE A 223 8.41 -11.36 -10.70
N THR A 224 7.10 -11.52 -10.72
CA THR A 224 6.42 -12.11 -11.89
C THR A 224 6.06 -11.06 -12.92
N ASN A 225 5.21 -10.08 -12.60
CA ASN A 225 4.76 -9.07 -13.55
C ASN A 225 4.86 -7.66 -12.94
N ILE A 226 5.47 -6.75 -13.70
CA ILE A 226 5.32 -5.30 -13.48
C ILE A 226 4.84 -4.68 -14.79
N THR A 227 3.74 -3.94 -14.72
CA THR A 227 3.15 -3.27 -15.88
C THR A 227 3.01 -1.78 -15.63
N PHE A 228 3.49 -0.98 -16.57
CA PHE A 228 3.24 0.45 -16.66
C PHE A 228 2.47 0.70 -17.96
N SER A 229 1.23 1.17 -17.86
CA SER A 229 0.40 1.60 -19.00
C SER A 229 0.11 3.08 -18.87
N ASP A 230 0.12 3.79 -19.99
CA ASP A 230 -0.30 5.19 -20.08
C ASP A 230 0.44 6.09 -19.06
N THR A 231 1.74 5.83 -18.88
CA THR A 231 2.55 6.53 -17.88
C THR A 231 3.32 7.69 -18.49
N GLN A 232 3.20 8.91 -17.95
CA GLN A 232 3.90 10.05 -18.55
C GLN A 232 5.40 10.03 -18.23
N MET A 233 5.79 9.89 -16.96
CA MET A 233 7.19 9.98 -16.56
C MET A 233 7.56 8.95 -15.49
N ILE A 234 8.69 8.27 -15.72
CA ILE A 234 9.35 7.42 -14.75
C ILE A 234 10.80 7.92 -14.63
N ASN A 235 11.21 8.34 -13.42
CA ASN A 235 12.58 8.80 -13.21
C ASN A 235 13.53 7.63 -12.96
N ASP A 236 13.35 6.90 -11.86
CA ASP A 236 14.27 5.82 -11.49
C ASP A 236 13.52 4.53 -11.14
N ILE A 237 13.90 3.44 -11.81
CA ILE A 237 13.57 2.08 -11.40
C ILE A 237 14.87 1.35 -11.09
N THR A 238 14.95 0.72 -9.92
CA THR A 238 16.12 -0.05 -9.50
C THR A 238 15.71 -1.46 -9.05
N PHE A 239 16.41 -2.46 -9.57
CA PHE A 239 16.40 -3.83 -9.09
C PHE A 239 17.82 -4.16 -8.62
N SER A 240 18.00 -4.45 -7.34
CA SER A 240 19.25 -4.90 -6.74
C SER A 240 19.05 -6.28 -6.13
N ASP A 241 20.05 -7.15 -6.25
CA ASP A 241 20.08 -8.46 -5.59
C ASP A 241 18.82 -9.29 -5.86
N THR A 242 18.34 -9.24 -7.11
CA THR A 242 17.09 -9.89 -7.52
C THR A 242 17.35 -11.22 -8.22
N GLN A 243 16.76 -12.33 -7.75
CA GLN A 243 17.03 -13.61 -8.42
C GLN A 243 16.30 -13.71 -9.76
N MET A 244 14.99 -13.52 -9.80
CA MET A 244 14.22 -13.69 -11.04
C MET A 244 13.20 -12.59 -11.25
N ILE A 245 13.16 -12.08 -12.48
CA ILE A 245 12.13 -11.19 -13.01
C ILE A 245 11.54 -11.86 -14.25
N ASN A 246 10.25 -12.18 -14.25
CA ASN A 246 9.61 -12.82 -15.41
C ASN A 246 9.23 -11.79 -16.47
N ASP A 247 8.42 -10.80 -16.12
CA ASP A 247 7.87 -9.85 -17.07
C ASP A 247 7.89 -8.42 -16.52
N ILE A 248 8.51 -7.52 -17.26
CA ILE A 248 8.33 -6.07 -17.09
C ILE A 248 7.85 -5.50 -18.43
N THR A 249 6.74 -4.78 -18.40
CA THR A 249 6.14 -4.14 -19.57
C THR A 249 5.93 -2.66 -19.34
N PHE A 250 6.41 -1.85 -20.28
CA PHE A 250 6.08 -0.45 -20.41
C PHE A 250 5.31 -0.26 -21.73
N SER A 251 4.07 0.20 -21.65
CA SER A 251 3.24 0.57 -22.80
C SER A 251 2.82 2.03 -22.69
N ASP A 252 2.77 2.72 -23.83
CA ASP A 252 2.28 4.10 -23.94
C ASP A 252 2.96 5.07 -22.95
N THR A 253 4.28 4.91 -22.79
CA THR A 253 5.07 5.68 -21.81
C THR A 253 5.78 6.87 -22.46
N GLN A 254 5.65 8.10 -21.95
CA GLN A 254 6.34 9.23 -22.61
C GLN A 254 7.86 9.22 -22.32
N MET A 255 8.26 9.14 -21.05
CA MET A 255 9.68 9.25 -20.68
C MET A 255 10.06 8.29 -19.56
N ILE A 256 11.15 7.57 -19.79
CA ILE A 256 11.85 6.79 -18.78
C ILE A 256 13.27 7.35 -18.67
N THR A 257 13.66 7.83 -17.49
CA THR A 257 15.01 8.38 -17.30
C THR A 257 15.99 7.26 -17.05
N ASN A 258 15.83 6.47 -15.99
CA ASN A 258 16.76 5.39 -15.67
C ASN A 258 16.06 4.11 -15.25
N ILE A 259 16.58 2.99 -15.77
CA ILE A 259 16.31 1.65 -15.24
C ILE A 259 17.66 0.99 -14.94
N PHE A 260 17.82 0.50 -13.71
CA PHE A 260 19.01 -0.17 -13.23
C PHE A 260 18.67 -1.59 -12.76
N PHE A 261 19.42 -2.55 -13.27
CA PHE A 261 19.47 -3.92 -12.76
C PHE A 261 20.89 -4.18 -12.27
N SER A 262 21.05 -4.52 -10.99
CA SER A 262 22.30 -4.95 -10.38
C SER A 262 22.11 -6.33 -9.77
N ASP A 263 23.15 -7.17 -9.88
CA ASP A 263 23.20 -8.48 -9.22
C ASP A 263 21.97 -9.35 -9.48
N THR A 264 21.44 -9.25 -10.71
CA THR A 264 20.19 -9.91 -11.11
C THR A 264 20.48 -11.24 -11.80
N GLN A 265 19.94 -12.37 -11.33
CA GLN A 265 20.26 -13.66 -11.98
C GLN A 265 19.54 -13.80 -13.33
N MET A 266 18.23 -13.55 -13.40
CA MET A 266 17.47 -13.78 -14.63
C MET A 266 16.39 -12.73 -14.86
N ILE A 267 16.33 -12.22 -16.08
CA ILE A 267 15.21 -11.45 -16.61
C ILE A 267 14.65 -12.21 -17.82
N THR A 268 13.38 -12.64 -17.76
CA THR A 268 12.78 -13.41 -18.86
C THR A 268 12.32 -12.48 -19.98
N ASN A 269 11.48 -11.49 -19.68
CA ASN A 269 10.98 -10.53 -20.65
C ASN A 269 11.04 -9.10 -20.10
N LEU A 270 11.64 -8.23 -20.91
CA LEU A 270 11.59 -6.79 -20.71
C LEU A 270 11.08 -6.15 -22.00
N THR A 271 9.90 -5.54 -21.94
CA THR A 271 9.20 -5.02 -23.11
C THR A 271 8.92 -3.53 -22.96
N PHE A 272 9.24 -2.78 -24.00
CA PHE A 272 8.86 -1.39 -24.18
C PHE A 272 8.08 -1.28 -25.49
N SER A 273 6.87 -0.75 -25.42
CA SER A 273 6.04 -0.43 -26.59
C SER A 273 5.56 1.02 -26.49
N ASP A 274 5.48 1.69 -27.65
CA ASP A 274 4.93 3.04 -27.76
C ASP A 274 5.58 4.06 -26.81
N THR A 275 6.87 3.88 -26.53
CA THR A 275 7.62 4.73 -25.59
C THR A 275 8.38 5.84 -26.33
N GLN A 276 8.19 7.11 -25.97
CA GLN A 276 8.87 8.19 -26.72
C GLN A 276 10.37 8.22 -26.41
N MET A 277 10.76 8.25 -25.14
CA MET A 277 12.16 8.42 -24.75
C MET A 277 12.57 7.51 -23.61
N ILE A 278 13.70 6.84 -23.79
CA ILE A 278 14.44 6.14 -22.72
C ILE A 278 15.83 6.73 -22.64
N THR A 279 16.23 7.27 -21.48
CA THR A 279 17.57 7.86 -21.34
C THR A 279 18.61 6.77 -21.05
N ASN A 280 18.47 6.03 -19.96
CA ASN A 280 19.43 5.00 -19.58
C ASN A 280 18.74 3.69 -19.19
N ILE A 281 19.25 2.58 -19.71
CA ILE A 281 19.05 1.25 -19.13
C ILE A 281 20.43 0.67 -18.82
N THR A 282 20.63 0.20 -17.60
CA THR A 282 21.90 -0.40 -17.17
C THR A 282 21.64 -1.77 -16.58
N PHE A 283 22.42 -2.75 -17.04
CA PHE A 283 22.50 -4.08 -16.48
C PHE A 283 23.93 -4.27 -15.96
N SER A 284 24.10 -4.39 -14.65
CA SER A 284 25.35 -4.80 -14.00
C SER A 284 25.18 -6.17 -13.38
N ASP A 285 26.19 -7.03 -13.54
CA ASP A 285 26.26 -8.35 -12.89
C ASP A 285 25.03 -9.24 -13.15
N THR A 286 24.37 -9.00 -14.30
CA THR A 286 23.15 -9.70 -14.69
C THR A 286 23.49 -11.01 -15.41
N GLN A 287 23.12 -12.18 -14.89
CA GLN A 287 23.57 -13.43 -15.51
C GLN A 287 22.87 -13.70 -16.86
N MET A 288 21.54 -13.59 -16.91
CA MET A 288 20.78 -13.92 -18.12
C MET A 288 19.64 -12.96 -18.38
N ILE A 289 19.50 -12.54 -19.64
CA ILE A 289 18.31 -11.88 -20.15
C ILE A 289 17.78 -12.65 -21.35
N THR A 290 16.54 -13.16 -21.28
CA THR A 290 16.01 -13.99 -22.36
C THR A 290 15.51 -13.12 -23.51
N ASN A 291 14.60 -12.19 -23.24
CA ASN A 291 14.02 -11.30 -24.25
C ASN A 291 14.08 -9.84 -23.79
N ILE A 292 14.60 -8.98 -24.66
CA ILE A 292 14.40 -7.53 -24.59
C ILE A 292 13.75 -7.08 -25.89
N THR A 293 12.60 -6.42 -25.79
CA THR A 293 11.84 -5.93 -26.94
C THR A 293 11.61 -4.43 -26.82
N PHE A 294 11.90 -3.74 -27.91
CA PHE A 294 11.60 -2.33 -28.12
C PHE A 294 10.73 -2.23 -29.38
N SER A 295 9.48 -1.79 -29.24
CA SER A 295 8.55 -1.52 -30.36
C SER A 295 8.16 -0.06 -30.33
N ASP A 296 8.21 0.61 -31.48
CA ASP A 296 7.69 1.98 -31.63
C ASP A 296 8.35 2.98 -30.65
N ILE A 297 9.66 2.83 -30.45
CA ILE A 297 10.47 3.70 -29.60
C ILE A 297 11.06 4.85 -30.42
N GLN A 298 10.86 6.10 -30.02
CA GLN A 298 11.45 7.22 -30.77
C GLN A 298 12.92 7.44 -30.46
N MET A 299 13.33 7.33 -29.19
CA MET A 299 14.71 7.57 -28.78
C MET A 299 15.12 6.69 -27.61
N ILE A 300 16.31 6.07 -27.74
CA ILE A 300 17.05 5.49 -26.62
C ILE A 300 18.44 6.13 -26.61
N THR A 301 18.83 6.74 -25.49
CA THR A 301 20.15 7.40 -25.40
C THR A 301 21.26 6.40 -25.06
N ASN A 302 21.07 5.55 -24.06
CA ASN A 302 22.08 4.59 -23.64
C ASN A 302 21.48 3.27 -23.13
N ILE A 303 22.11 2.17 -23.53
CA ILE A 303 21.91 0.84 -22.93
C ILE A 303 23.28 0.26 -22.60
N THR A 304 23.54 0.05 -21.31
CA THR A 304 24.84 -0.43 -20.81
C THR A 304 24.71 -1.85 -20.26
N PHE A 305 25.68 -2.69 -20.60
CA PHE A 305 25.83 -4.03 -20.04
C PHE A 305 27.24 -4.14 -19.44
N SER A 306 27.36 -4.27 -18.12
CA SER A 306 28.58 -4.61 -17.39
C SER A 306 28.43 -5.99 -16.79
N ASP A 307 29.40 -6.87 -17.04
CA ASP A 307 29.44 -8.23 -16.51
C ASP A 307 28.15 -9.06 -16.74
N THR A 308 27.43 -8.72 -17.82
CA THR A 308 26.23 -9.46 -18.27
C THR A 308 26.65 -10.68 -19.08
N GLN A 309 26.28 -11.89 -18.64
CA GLN A 309 26.82 -13.11 -19.26
C GLN A 309 26.10 -13.54 -20.53
N MET A 310 24.76 -13.45 -20.56
CA MET A 310 23.98 -13.95 -21.69
C MET A 310 22.75 -13.09 -22.01
N ILE A 311 22.56 -12.81 -23.30
CA ILE A 311 21.33 -12.23 -23.82
C ILE A 311 20.90 -13.02 -25.07
N THR A 312 19.72 -13.63 -25.06
CA THR A 312 19.31 -14.54 -26.16
C THR A 312 18.58 -13.84 -27.29
N ASN A 313 17.61 -12.97 -27.00
CA ASN A 313 16.82 -12.26 -28.02
C ASN A 313 16.77 -10.76 -27.74
N LYS A 314 17.11 -9.98 -28.77
CA LYS A 314 16.99 -8.52 -28.79
C LYS A 314 16.17 -8.12 -30.01
N ASN A 315 14.94 -7.68 -29.79
CA ASN A 315 14.04 -7.26 -30.86
C ASN A 315 13.89 -5.75 -30.84
N PHE A 316 14.29 -5.10 -31.93
CA PHE A 316 14.03 -3.69 -32.19
C PHE A 316 13.08 -3.62 -33.39
N LEU A 317 11.82 -3.31 -33.12
CA LEU A 317 10.71 -3.29 -34.07
C LEU A 317 10.25 -1.85 -34.32
#